data_AF-A0A183NWW1-F1
#
_entry.id   AF-A0A183NWW1-F1
#
_cell.length_a   1.000
_cell.length_b   1.000
_cell.length_c   1.000
_cell.angle_alpha   90.00
_cell.angle_beta   90.00
_cell.angle_gamma   90.00
#
_symmetry.space_group_name_H-M   'P 1'
#
loop_
_entity.id
_entity.type
_entity.pdbx_description
1 polymer ?
#
loop_
_entity_poly.entity_id
_entity_poly.type
_entity_poly.pdbx_seq_one_letter_code
_entity_poly.pdbx_strand_id
1 'polypeptide(L)'
;MLLCFSHEEENALRTHGVVVQRKNLGEYIDDIFVHIVNCLNDSSQKYSYCVKFIRLACAKNLSACLAAAKSLVWIPSEKSYAFRPHSDTVYSFYLLSEVISFCLDDSVELVDSDIRRCCSILNVCCDSTSFKVLVLPVINRAILRSPENQLRIVNSLLEDLSFTLDLCAMDLAQSVVKNLHATSDITRKDAVVMLCTVSRKCSEVDTLSSLCKLVYAQFAGSEGKKASQESRFAAITCFGELSKCGIKQKSNLDRVVTVAINLLLDYLERETYEEIIIYTAKQLAGWIHRLKSSPPDRFFNFIKVIHFLQPLEVYLCYEVSTNL
;
A
#
# COMPACT_ATOMS: atom_id res chain seq x y z
N MET A 1 27.99 -14.42 -2.99
CA MET A 1 27.49 -15.80 -3.19
C MET A 1 27.90 -16.22 -4.60
N LEU A 2 28.89 -17.10 -4.74
CA LEU A 2 29.36 -17.60 -6.04
C LEU A 2 28.38 -18.69 -6.49
N LEU A 3 27.64 -18.46 -7.58
CA LEU A 3 26.85 -19.51 -8.22
C LEU A 3 27.76 -20.29 -9.18
N CYS A 4 27.80 -21.61 -9.03
CA CYS A 4 28.39 -22.51 -10.01
C CYS A 4 27.34 -22.79 -11.10
N PHE A 5 27.68 -22.50 -12.35
CA PHE A 5 26.87 -22.90 -13.51
C PHE A 5 27.04 -24.40 -13.78
N SER A 6 26.02 -25.02 -14.37
CA SER A 6 26.12 -26.38 -14.90
C SER A 6 26.98 -26.41 -16.17
N HIS A 7 27.56 -27.56 -16.47
CA HIS A 7 28.49 -27.71 -17.60
C HIS A 7 27.85 -27.44 -18.98
N GLU A 8 26.53 -27.59 -19.09
CA GLU A 8 25.76 -27.25 -20.30
C GLU A 8 25.61 -25.73 -20.48
N GLU A 9 25.38 -24.99 -19.39
CA GLU A 9 25.28 -23.52 -19.40
C GLU A 9 26.62 -22.87 -19.77
N GLU A 10 27.74 -23.44 -19.29
CA GLU A 10 29.08 -22.95 -19.62
C GLU A 10 29.45 -23.21 -21.09
N ASN A 11 29.01 -24.32 -21.67
CA ASN A 11 29.24 -24.65 -23.08
C ASN A 11 28.40 -23.79 -24.03
N ALA A 12 27.16 -23.45 -23.66
CA ALA A 12 26.30 -22.55 -24.44
C ALA A 12 26.84 -21.11 -24.51
N LEU A 13 27.55 -20.67 -23.46
CA LEU A 13 28.19 -19.35 -23.42
C LEU A 13 29.49 -19.31 -24.25
N ARG A 14 30.26 -20.41 -24.28
CA ARG A 14 31.49 -20.51 -25.08
C ARG A 14 31.22 -20.59 -26.58
N THR A 15 30.14 -21.24 -27.01
CA THR A 15 29.75 -21.30 -28.44
C THR A 15 29.40 -19.94 -29.03
N HIS A 16 29.08 -18.95 -28.19
CA HIS A 16 28.82 -17.56 -28.59
C HIS A 16 30.01 -16.62 -28.31
N GLY A 17 31.21 -17.15 -28.06
CA GLY A 17 32.44 -16.36 -27.95
C GLY A 17 32.65 -15.61 -26.62
N VAL A 18 31.88 -15.93 -25.58
CA VAL A 18 31.98 -15.26 -24.27
C VAL A 18 33.10 -15.87 -23.44
N VAL A 19 34.13 -15.08 -23.11
CA VAL A 19 35.24 -15.47 -22.22
C VAL A 19 34.89 -15.14 -20.77
N VAL A 20 34.76 -16.16 -19.93
CA VAL A 20 34.43 -16.03 -18.50
C VAL A 20 35.64 -15.53 -17.71
N GLN A 21 35.66 -14.24 -17.33
CA GLN A 21 36.58 -13.73 -16.31
C GLN A 21 35.83 -13.44 -15.01
N ARG A 22 36.46 -13.72 -13.86
CA ARG A 22 35.89 -13.48 -12.51
C ARG A 22 35.71 -11.98 -12.26
N LYS A 23 34.55 -11.44 -12.61
CA LYS A 23 34.06 -10.11 -12.19
C LYS A 23 33.01 -10.24 -11.08
N ASN A 24 32.69 -9.12 -10.42
CA ASN A 24 31.57 -9.04 -9.49
C ASN A 24 30.25 -9.37 -10.21
N LEU A 25 29.37 -10.11 -9.52
CA LEU A 25 28.16 -10.73 -10.08
C LEU A 25 27.20 -9.71 -10.76
N GLY A 26 27.15 -8.46 -10.29
CA GLY A 26 26.32 -7.41 -10.88
C GLY A 26 26.80 -7.00 -12.28
N GLU A 27 28.08 -6.65 -12.42
CA GLU A 27 28.67 -6.21 -13.69
C GLU A 27 28.71 -7.33 -14.74
N TYR A 28 28.83 -8.60 -14.29
CA TYR A 28 28.88 -9.75 -15.18
C TYR A 28 27.52 -10.12 -15.79
N ILE A 29 26.43 -9.91 -15.04
CA ILE A 29 25.07 -10.17 -15.54
C ILE A 29 24.65 -9.10 -16.55
N ASP A 30 25.06 -7.85 -16.34
CA ASP A 30 24.78 -6.74 -17.26
C ASP A 30 25.44 -6.96 -18.64
N ASP A 31 26.73 -7.33 -18.67
CA ASP A 31 27.47 -7.57 -19.91
C ASP A 31 26.90 -8.76 -20.72
N ILE A 32 26.55 -9.86 -20.05
CA ILE A 32 26.01 -11.08 -20.71
C ILE A 32 24.58 -10.88 -21.19
N PHE A 33 23.73 -10.23 -20.40
CA PHE A 33 22.34 -9.99 -20.79
C PHE A 33 22.24 -9.10 -22.02
N VAL A 34 23.03 -8.00 -22.05
CA VAL A 34 23.13 -7.11 -23.20
C VAL A 34 23.62 -7.86 -24.43
N HIS A 35 24.61 -8.74 -24.29
CA HIS A 35 25.14 -9.52 -25.41
C HIS A 35 24.12 -10.53 -25.97
N ILE A 36 23.42 -11.28 -25.10
CA ILE A 36 22.43 -12.29 -25.51
C ILE A 36 21.21 -11.64 -26.19
N VAL A 37 20.71 -10.51 -25.66
CA VAL A 37 19.56 -9.80 -26.24
C VAL A 37 19.91 -9.21 -27.62
N ASN A 38 21.16 -8.79 -27.82
CA ASN A 38 21.64 -8.27 -29.10
C ASN A 38 21.83 -9.35 -30.18
N CYS A 39 22.08 -10.60 -29.79
CA CYS A 39 22.21 -11.74 -30.71
C CYS A 39 20.88 -12.30 -31.21
N LEU A 40 19.75 -11.91 -30.61
CA LEU A 40 18.43 -12.29 -31.11
C LEU A 40 18.07 -11.42 -32.32
N ASN A 41 17.46 -11.99 -33.36
CA ASN A 41 17.12 -11.26 -34.59
C ASN A 41 15.64 -10.81 -34.66
N ASP A 42 14.78 -11.37 -33.79
CA ASP A 42 13.33 -11.12 -33.78
C ASP A 42 12.89 -10.37 -32.51
N SER A 43 12.12 -9.29 -32.67
CA SER A 43 11.52 -8.49 -31.59
C SER A 43 10.61 -9.29 -30.65
N SER A 44 9.88 -10.28 -31.18
CA SER A 44 8.99 -11.14 -30.38
C SER A 44 9.81 -12.05 -29.45
N GLN A 45 10.89 -12.62 -29.97
CA GLN A 45 11.80 -13.47 -29.22
C GLN A 45 12.57 -12.67 -28.17
N LYS A 46 13.03 -11.45 -28.49
CA LYS A 46 13.65 -10.52 -27.54
C LYS A 46 12.74 -10.20 -26.36
N TYR A 47 11.48 -9.84 -26.64
CA TYR A 47 10.50 -9.56 -25.59
C TYR A 47 10.24 -10.78 -24.71
N SER A 48 10.02 -11.96 -25.31
CA SER A 48 9.86 -13.21 -24.56
C SER A 48 11.09 -13.54 -23.70
N TYR A 49 12.30 -13.23 -24.15
CA TYR A 49 13.53 -13.50 -23.40
C TYR A 49 13.72 -12.50 -22.25
N CYS A 50 13.43 -11.22 -22.47
CA CYS A 50 13.42 -10.20 -21.42
C CYS A 50 12.40 -10.54 -20.34
N VAL A 51 11.18 -10.95 -20.70
CA VAL A 51 10.16 -11.37 -19.73
C VAL A 51 10.60 -12.63 -18.97
N LYS A 52 11.15 -13.64 -19.66
CA LYS A 52 11.70 -14.84 -18.99
C LYS A 52 12.86 -14.49 -18.06
N PHE A 53 13.74 -13.59 -18.46
CA PHE A 53 14.86 -13.12 -17.65
C PHE A 53 14.39 -12.32 -16.44
N ILE A 54 13.46 -11.38 -16.61
CA ILE A 54 12.85 -10.62 -15.52
C ILE A 54 12.18 -11.60 -14.54
N ARG A 55 11.42 -12.59 -15.02
CA ARG A 55 10.83 -13.64 -14.17
C ARG A 55 11.90 -14.47 -13.44
N LEU A 56 12.97 -14.90 -14.13
CA LEU A 56 14.07 -15.66 -13.54
C LEU A 56 14.87 -14.85 -12.50
N ALA A 57 15.04 -13.56 -12.75
CA ALA A 57 15.86 -12.68 -11.94
C ALA A 57 15.05 -12.01 -10.80
N CYS A 58 13.73 -11.84 -10.95
CA CYS A 58 12.80 -11.69 -9.83
C CYS A 58 12.85 -12.91 -8.90
N ALA A 59 13.01 -14.13 -9.45
CA ALA A 59 13.16 -15.35 -8.67
C ALA A 59 14.55 -15.56 -8.04
N LYS A 60 15.62 -14.92 -8.54
CA LYS A 60 17.00 -15.24 -8.09
C LYS A 60 17.95 -14.06 -7.78
N ASN A 61 17.83 -12.88 -8.39
CA ASN A 61 18.65 -11.69 -8.03
C ASN A 61 18.18 -10.39 -8.73
N LEU A 62 17.65 -9.43 -7.97
CA LEU A 62 16.94 -8.25 -8.52
C LEU A 62 17.83 -7.04 -8.86
N SER A 63 19.04 -6.95 -8.29
CA SER A 63 19.93 -5.80 -8.53
C SER A 63 20.41 -5.70 -9.98
N ALA A 64 20.53 -6.83 -10.67
CA ALA A 64 20.88 -6.88 -12.10
C ALA A 64 19.69 -6.56 -13.03
N CYS A 65 18.44 -6.83 -12.62
CA CYS A 65 17.26 -6.47 -13.40
C CYS A 65 17.12 -4.95 -13.58
N LEU A 66 17.40 -4.20 -12.52
CA LEU A 66 17.28 -2.74 -12.49
C LEU A 66 18.35 -2.04 -13.34
N ALA A 67 19.52 -2.65 -13.50
CA ALA A 67 20.57 -2.20 -14.42
C ALA A 67 20.21 -2.55 -15.88
N ALA A 68 19.75 -3.77 -16.14
CA ALA A 68 19.31 -4.21 -17.46
C ALA A 68 18.07 -3.47 -18.00
N ALA A 69 17.07 -3.17 -17.15
CA ALA A 69 15.83 -2.52 -17.56
C ALA A 69 16.00 -1.04 -17.93
N LYS A 70 17.01 -0.36 -17.37
CA LYS A 70 17.35 1.03 -17.71
C LYS A 70 18.03 1.19 -19.07
N SER A 71 18.28 0.09 -19.78
CA SER A 71 19.30 0.02 -20.83
C SER A 71 18.78 -0.20 -22.26
N LEU A 72 17.47 -0.39 -22.47
CA LEU A 72 16.94 -0.86 -23.76
C LEU A 72 15.94 0.11 -24.37
N VAL A 73 16.20 0.59 -25.60
CA VAL A 73 15.26 1.34 -26.46
C VAL A 73 15.34 0.84 -27.91
N TRP A 74 14.19 0.71 -28.58
CA TRP A 74 14.04 0.22 -29.95
C TRP A 74 14.37 1.30 -30.99
N ILE A 75 15.23 0.98 -31.98
CA ILE A 75 15.56 1.87 -33.11
C ILE A 75 14.95 1.31 -34.41
N PRO A 76 13.88 1.93 -34.95
CA PRO A 76 13.19 1.44 -36.15
C PRO A 76 14.03 1.45 -37.43
N SER A 77 14.96 2.40 -37.56
CA SER A 77 15.82 2.56 -38.75
C SER A 77 16.86 1.47 -38.91
N GLU A 78 17.25 0.83 -37.81
CA GLU A 78 18.33 -0.18 -37.77
C GLU A 78 17.79 -1.59 -37.49
N LYS A 79 16.48 -1.73 -37.24
CA LYS A 79 15.85 -2.98 -36.77
C LYS A 79 16.58 -3.58 -35.56
N SER A 80 17.15 -2.74 -34.70
CA SER A 80 17.99 -3.09 -33.56
C SER A 80 17.52 -2.35 -32.30
N TYR A 81 17.95 -2.83 -31.13
CA TYR A 81 17.84 -2.05 -29.88
C TYR A 81 19.19 -1.39 -29.63
N ALA A 82 19.21 -0.12 -29.25
CA ALA A 82 20.42 0.55 -28.78
C ALA A 82 20.18 1.21 -27.42
N PHE A 83 21.24 1.29 -26.63
CA PHE A 83 21.24 2.01 -25.35
C PHE A 83 21.15 3.52 -25.63
N ARG A 84 19.93 4.08 -25.67
CA ARG A 84 19.66 5.53 -25.64
C ARG A 84 18.34 5.84 -24.94
N PRO A 85 18.30 6.77 -23.96
CA PRO A 85 17.11 7.05 -23.17
C PRO A 85 16.12 7.94 -23.95
N HIS A 86 15.15 7.34 -24.65
CA HIS A 86 13.96 8.00 -25.24
C HIS A 86 12.79 6.99 -25.19
N SER A 87 11.68 7.11 -24.45
CA SER A 87 11.19 7.97 -23.37
C SER A 87 10.78 7.05 -22.20
N ASP A 88 11.08 7.42 -20.96
CA ASP A 88 11.01 6.59 -19.73
C ASP A 88 9.66 5.88 -19.43
N THR A 89 8.59 6.22 -20.15
CA THR A 89 7.19 5.84 -19.86
C THR A 89 6.73 4.47 -20.38
N VAL A 90 7.27 3.95 -21.49
CA VAL A 90 6.75 2.69 -22.08
C VAL A 90 7.34 1.46 -21.37
N TYR A 91 8.62 1.47 -21.05
CA TYR A 91 9.29 0.35 -20.37
C TYR A 91 8.89 0.24 -18.90
N SER A 92 8.69 1.37 -18.23
CA SER A 92 8.14 1.40 -16.88
C SER A 92 6.76 0.74 -16.87
N PHE A 93 5.88 1.03 -17.83
CA PHE A 93 4.56 0.39 -17.92
C PHE A 93 4.61 -1.15 -17.95
N TYR A 94 5.41 -1.75 -18.84
CA TYR A 94 5.47 -3.21 -18.96
C TYR A 94 6.09 -3.88 -17.72
N LEU A 95 7.16 -3.29 -17.19
CA LEU A 95 7.80 -3.79 -15.98
C LEU A 95 6.86 -3.72 -14.78
N LEU A 96 6.15 -2.59 -14.62
CA LEU A 96 5.13 -2.42 -13.59
C LEU A 96 4.03 -3.45 -13.72
N SER A 97 3.48 -3.64 -14.92
CA SER A 97 2.43 -4.63 -15.17
C SER A 97 2.86 -6.04 -14.76
N GLU A 98 4.08 -6.45 -15.11
CA GLU A 98 4.57 -7.80 -14.79
C GLU A 98 4.84 -7.99 -13.29
N VAL A 99 5.44 -6.98 -12.63
CA VAL A 99 5.70 -7.00 -11.18
C VAL A 99 4.39 -7.11 -10.41
N ILE A 100 3.38 -6.35 -10.82
CA ILE A 100 2.07 -6.37 -10.16
C ILE A 100 1.34 -7.68 -10.46
N SER A 101 1.39 -8.17 -11.70
CA SER A 101 0.82 -9.48 -12.04
C SER A 101 1.44 -10.59 -11.21
N PHE A 102 2.76 -10.61 -11.03
CA PHE A 102 3.45 -11.57 -10.18
C PHE A 102 3.05 -11.42 -8.71
N CYS A 103 3.03 -10.19 -8.19
CA CYS A 103 2.72 -9.94 -6.79
C CYS A 103 1.24 -10.17 -6.44
N LEU A 104 0.32 -10.16 -7.41
CA LEU A 104 -1.12 -10.36 -7.18
C LEU A 104 -1.66 -11.68 -7.74
N ASP A 105 -0.78 -12.60 -8.16
CA ASP A 105 -1.17 -13.92 -8.65
C ASP A 105 -1.50 -14.84 -7.47
N ASP A 106 -2.78 -15.19 -7.31
CA ASP A 106 -3.26 -16.11 -6.26
C ASP A 106 -2.65 -17.52 -6.36
N SER A 107 -2.04 -17.89 -7.49
CA SER A 107 -1.38 -19.20 -7.67
C SER A 107 0.05 -19.26 -7.12
N VAL A 108 0.62 -18.11 -6.70
CA VAL A 108 2.00 -18.00 -6.24
C VAL A 108 2.02 -17.68 -4.74
N GLU A 109 2.64 -18.55 -3.95
CA GLU A 109 2.90 -18.25 -2.53
C GLU A 109 4.11 -17.32 -2.43
N LEU A 110 3.86 -16.05 -2.10
CA LEU A 110 4.89 -15.03 -1.98
C LEU A 110 5.51 -15.03 -0.59
N VAL A 111 6.84 -15.09 -0.53
CA VAL A 111 7.55 -14.81 0.72
C VAL A 111 7.84 -13.32 0.85
N ASP A 112 8.04 -12.87 2.08
CA ASP A 112 8.28 -11.47 2.45
C ASP A 112 9.45 -10.82 1.69
N SER A 113 10.46 -11.60 1.28
CA SER A 113 11.54 -11.08 0.41
C SER A 113 11.08 -10.72 -0.99
N ASP A 114 10.05 -11.40 -1.53
CA ASP A 114 9.54 -11.16 -2.88
C ASP A 114 8.73 -9.87 -2.93
N ILE A 115 7.94 -9.61 -1.88
CA ILE A 115 7.15 -8.38 -1.75
C ILE A 115 8.08 -7.16 -1.62
N ARG A 116 9.13 -7.24 -0.78
CA ARG A 116 10.14 -6.16 -0.67
C ARG A 116 10.82 -5.85 -2.01
N ARG A 117 11.08 -6.89 -2.81
CA ARG A 117 11.65 -6.75 -4.16
C ARG A 117 10.66 -6.06 -5.11
N CYS A 118 9.40 -6.50 -5.15
CA CYS A 118 8.33 -5.81 -5.91
C CYS A 118 8.26 -4.33 -5.51
N CYS A 119 8.27 -4.02 -4.22
CA CYS A 119 8.19 -2.64 -3.74
C CYS A 119 9.40 -1.79 -4.16
N SER A 120 10.61 -2.35 -4.08
CA SER A 120 11.83 -1.67 -4.54
C SER A 120 11.75 -1.27 -6.02
N ILE A 121 11.16 -2.12 -6.86
CA ILE A 121 10.95 -1.80 -8.28
C ILE A 121 9.89 -0.72 -8.43
N LEU A 122 8.76 -0.81 -7.70
CA LEU A 122 7.72 0.23 -7.73
C LEU A 122 8.28 1.59 -7.34
N ASN A 123 9.14 1.67 -6.33
CA ASN A 123 9.76 2.92 -5.90
C ASN A 123 10.72 3.53 -6.94
N VAL A 124 11.29 2.73 -7.83
CA VAL A 124 12.16 3.22 -8.92
C VAL A 124 11.34 3.58 -10.16
N CYS A 125 10.27 2.85 -10.43
CA CYS A 125 9.53 2.93 -11.69
C CYS A 125 8.21 3.70 -11.60
N CYS A 126 7.74 4.03 -10.40
CA CYS A 126 6.50 4.78 -10.17
C CYS A 126 6.69 6.02 -9.29
N ASP A 127 5.93 7.05 -9.63
CA ASP A 127 5.55 8.12 -8.73
C ASP A 127 4.05 8.00 -8.35
N SER A 128 3.54 8.92 -7.53
CA SER A 128 2.14 8.89 -7.12
C SER A 128 1.15 8.95 -8.30
N THR A 129 1.50 9.61 -9.40
CA THR A 129 0.64 9.76 -10.58
C THR A 129 0.60 8.48 -11.39
N SER A 130 1.78 7.93 -11.73
CA SER A 130 1.85 6.67 -12.47
C SER A 130 1.31 5.51 -11.64
N PHE A 131 1.50 5.52 -10.31
CA PHE A 131 0.88 4.55 -9.41
C PHE A 131 -0.66 4.57 -9.53
N LYS A 132 -1.27 5.75 -9.47
CA LYS A 132 -2.72 5.92 -9.61
C LYS A 132 -3.23 5.39 -10.95
N VAL A 133 -2.55 5.69 -12.04
CA VAL A 133 -3.04 5.36 -13.39
C VAL A 133 -2.77 3.90 -13.76
N LEU A 134 -1.61 3.36 -13.37
CA LEU A 134 -1.12 2.07 -13.85
C LEU A 134 -1.32 0.95 -12.84
N VAL A 135 -1.07 1.22 -11.56
CA VAL A 135 -0.94 0.19 -10.52
C VAL A 135 -2.25 -0.01 -9.78
N LEU A 136 -2.87 1.10 -9.36
CA LEU A 136 -4.09 1.08 -8.57
C LEU A 136 -5.25 0.31 -9.23
N PRO A 137 -5.52 0.43 -10.55
CA PRO A 137 -6.62 -0.33 -11.16
C PRO A 137 -6.42 -1.84 -11.07
N VAL A 138 -5.16 -2.31 -11.10
CA VAL A 138 -4.84 -3.73 -10.99
C VAL A 138 -5.03 -4.20 -9.54
N ILE A 139 -4.51 -3.43 -8.56
CA ILE A 139 -4.72 -3.65 -7.13
C ILE A 139 -6.20 -3.75 -6.79
N ASN A 140 -7.00 -2.77 -7.23
CA ASN A 140 -8.44 -2.74 -6.96
C ASN A 140 -9.15 -3.97 -7.55
N ARG A 141 -8.75 -4.43 -8.74
CA ARG A 141 -9.31 -5.66 -9.33
C ARG A 141 -8.90 -6.91 -8.55
N ALA A 142 -7.67 -7.00 -8.04
CA ALA A 142 -7.23 -8.14 -7.25
C ALA A 142 -7.98 -8.23 -5.92
N ILE A 143 -8.09 -7.12 -5.18
CA ILE A 143 -8.85 -7.05 -3.92
C ILE A 143 -10.31 -7.47 -4.13
N LEU A 144 -10.95 -7.06 -5.24
CA LEU A 144 -12.33 -7.47 -5.55
C LEU A 144 -12.49 -8.97 -5.83
N ARG A 145 -11.44 -9.65 -6.31
CA ARG A 145 -11.49 -11.08 -6.63
C ARG A 145 -11.20 -11.97 -5.42
N SER A 146 -10.30 -11.54 -4.54
CA SER A 146 -9.78 -12.35 -3.45
C SER A 146 -9.34 -11.46 -2.26
N PRO A 147 -10.27 -10.80 -1.57
CA PRO A 147 -9.90 -9.87 -0.50
C PRO A 147 -9.15 -10.56 0.65
N GLU A 148 -9.43 -11.84 0.93
CA GLU A 148 -8.78 -12.64 1.97
C GLU A 148 -7.25 -12.72 1.79
N ASN A 149 -6.79 -12.87 0.54
CA ASN A 149 -5.37 -13.00 0.24
C ASN A 149 -4.74 -11.64 -0.09
N GLN A 150 -5.45 -10.84 -0.88
CA GLN A 150 -4.88 -9.68 -1.54
C GLN A 150 -4.69 -8.50 -0.59
N LEU A 151 -5.53 -8.35 0.44
CA LEU A 151 -5.38 -7.25 1.41
C LEU A 151 -4.01 -7.26 2.10
N ARG A 152 -3.51 -8.43 2.50
CA ARG A 152 -2.22 -8.57 3.17
C ARG A 152 -1.05 -8.25 2.25
N ILE A 153 -1.04 -8.86 1.06
CA ILE A 153 0.05 -8.69 0.09
C ILE A 153 0.14 -7.24 -0.35
N VAL A 154 -1.01 -6.64 -0.68
CA VAL A 154 -1.06 -5.22 -1.07
C VAL A 154 -0.66 -4.34 0.11
N ASN A 155 -1.12 -4.60 1.33
CA ASN A 155 -0.70 -3.80 2.48
C ASN A 155 0.83 -3.76 2.64
N SER A 156 1.48 -4.92 2.60
CA SER A 156 2.94 -5.01 2.70
C SER A 156 3.65 -4.23 1.59
N LEU A 157 3.10 -4.25 0.37
CA LEU A 157 3.60 -3.44 -0.74
C LEU A 157 3.50 -1.94 -0.45
N LEU A 158 2.35 -1.50 0.09
CA LEU A 158 2.08 -0.10 0.38
C LEU A 158 2.94 0.44 1.52
N GLU A 159 3.26 -0.36 2.53
CA GLU A 159 4.07 0.07 3.69
C GLU A 159 5.45 0.59 3.27
N ASP A 160 6.05 -0.03 2.25
CA ASP A 160 7.39 0.29 1.78
C ASP A 160 7.43 1.33 0.64
N LEU A 161 6.28 1.84 0.20
CA LEU A 161 6.25 2.89 -0.83
C LEU A 161 6.92 4.19 -0.35
N SER A 162 7.72 4.78 -1.22
CA SER A 162 8.53 5.98 -0.94
C SER A 162 7.76 7.29 -1.13
N PHE A 163 6.63 7.25 -1.82
CA PHE A 163 5.77 8.41 -2.10
C PHE A 163 4.45 8.37 -1.31
N THR A 164 3.78 9.52 -1.22
CA THR A 164 2.47 9.62 -0.55
C THR A 164 1.34 9.15 -1.46
N LEU A 165 0.27 8.67 -0.85
CA LEU A 165 -0.91 8.13 -1.54
C LEU A 165 -2.02 9.16 -1.72
N ASP A 166 -1.84 10.44 -1.37
CA ASP A 166 -2.92 11.43 -1.36
C ASP A 166 -3.71 11.51 -2.67
N LEU A 167 -3.04 11.36 -3.82
CA LEU A 167 -3.69 11.38 -5.15
C LEU A 167 -4.67 10.23 -5.39
N CYS A 168 -4.49 9.08 -4.73
CA CYS A 168 -5.25 7.85 -4.97
C CYS A 168 -5.82 7.20 -3.71
N ALA A 169 -5.62 7.79 -2.53
CA ALA A 169 -5.98 7.20 -1.24
C ALA A 169 -7.47 6.88 -1.15
N MET A 170 -8.33 7.78 -1.65
CA MET A 170 -9.79 7.57 -1.62
C MET A 170 -10.23 6.44 -2.56
N ASP A 171 -9.65 6.38 -3.76
CA ASP A 171 -9.95 5.32 -4.74
C ASP A 171 -9.55 3.94 -4.22
N LEU A 172 -8.43 3.87 -3.50
CA LEU A 172 -7.95 2.66 -2.82
C LEU A 172 -8.79 2.34 -1.57
N ALA A 173 -9.05 3.32 -0.72
CA ALA A 173 -9.85 3.11 0.48
C ALA A 173 -11.27 2.62 0.14
N GLN A 174 -11.85 3.11 -0.96
CA GLN A 174 -13.18 2.70 -1.42
C GLN A 174 -13.25 1.22 -1.84
N SER A 175 -12.16 0.64 -2.33
CA SER A 175 -12.10 -0.80 -2.66
C SER A 175 -11.92 -1.68 -1.43
N VAL A 176 -11.36 -1.13 -0.34
CA VAL A 176 -11.08 -1.87 0.89
C VAL A 176 -12.21 -1.76 1.92
N VAL A 177 -12.84 -0.59 2.04
CA VAL A 177 -13.69 -0.23 3.19
C VAL A 177 -14.85 -1.21 3.45
N LYS A 178 -15.42 -1.81 2.41
CA LYS A 178 -16.50 -2.80 2.54
C LYS A 178 -16.06 -4.08 3.26
N ASN A 179 -14.76 -4.40 3.22
CA ASN A 179 -14.21 -5.57 3.89
C ASN A 179 -14.19 -5.42 5.42
N LEU A 180 -14.44 -4.23 5.97
CA LEU A 180 -14.72 -4.05 7.40
C LEU A 180 -15.99 -4.79 7.85
N HIS A 181 -16.87 -5.13 6.91
CA HIS A 181 -18.10 -5.91 7.13
C HIS A 181 -17.97 -7.36 6.64
N ALA A 182 -16.76 -7.83 6.31
CA ALA A 182 -16.56 -9.21 5.90
C ALA A 182 -16.97 -10.18 7.01
N THR A 183 -17.50 -11.35 6.65
CA THR A 183 -17.83 -12.41 7.62
C THR A 183 -16.57 -12.94 8.31
N SER A 184 -15.49 -13.07 7.54
CA SER A 184 -14.17 -13.50 8.02
C SER A 184 -13.54 -12.44 8.93
N ASP A 185 -13.22 -12.84 10.16
CA ASP A 185 -12.53 -11.98 11.13
C ASP A 185 -11.14 -11.56 10.66
N ILE A 186 -10.45 -12.48 9.97
CA ILE A 186 -9.15 -12.22 9.37
C ILE A 186 -9.25 -11.10 8.32
N THR A 187 -10.20 -11.21 7.40
CA THR A 187 -10.40 -10.22 6.33
C THR A 187 -10.76 -8.84 6.90
N ARG A 188 -11.58 -8.79 7.96
CA ARG A 188 -11.86 -7.51 8.66
C ARG A 188 -10.60 -6.89 9.25
N LYS A 189 -9.78 -7.70 9.94
CA LYS A 189 -8.51 -7.24 10.54
C LYS A 189 -7.53 -6.75 9.47
N ASP A 190 -7.40 -7.46 8.36
CA ASP A 190 -6.53 -7.05 7.26
C ASP A 190 -7.02 -5.75 6.61
N ALA A 191 -8.34 -5.55 6.50
CA ALA A 191 -8.92 -4.30 6.02
C ALA A 191 -8.61 -3.11 6.96
N VAL A 192 -8.69 -3.32 8.28
CA VAL A 192 -8.29 -2.32 9.29
C VAL A 192 -6.83 -1.93 9.11
N VAL A 193 -5.93 -2.91 9.02
CA VAL A 193 -4.49 -2.68 8.86
C VAL A 193 -4.22 -1.91 7.57
N MET A 194 -4.82 -2.33 6.46
CA MET A 194 -4.61 -1.69 5.16
C MET A 194 -5.10 -0.24 5.13
N LEU A 195 -6.28 0.06 5.68
CA LEU A 195 -6.78 1.44 5.77
C LEU A 195 -5.90 2.30 6.69
N CYS A 196 -5.38 1.74 7.77
CA CYS A 196 -4.41 2.41 8.63
C CYS A 196 -3.11 2.73 7.85
N THR A 197 -2.58 1.78 7.07
CA THR A 197 -1.42 2.01 6.18
C THR A 197 -1.68 3.11 5.16
N VAL A 198 -2.85 3.12 4.52
CA VAL A 198 -3.25 4.21 3.61
C VAL A 198 -3.20 5.55 4.35
N SER A 199 -3.76 5.64 5.56
CA SER A 199 -3.73 6.88 6.36
C SER A 199 -2.31 7.32 6.74
N ARG A 200 -1.40 6.39 7.01
CA ARG A 200 0.02 6.67 7.30
C ARG A 200 0.77 7.19 6.08
N LYS A 201 0.32 6.84 4.87
CA LYS A 201 0.88 7.31 3.60
C LYS A 201 0.20 8.56 3.04
N CYS A 202 -0.79 9.12 3.73
CA CYS A 202 -1.38 10.41 3.37
C CYS A 202 -0.77 11.54 4.22
N SER A 203 -0.58 12.71 3.60
CA SER A 203 -0.10 13.92 4.27
C SER A 203 -1.08 15.09 4.22
N GLU A 204 -2.12 15.01 3.39
CA GLU A 204 -3.07 16.10 3.20
C GLU A 204 -4.29 16.01 4.13
N VAL A 205 -4.68 17.17 4.68
CA VAL A 205 -5.82 17.29 5.61
C VAL A 205 -7.13 16.86 4.95
N ASP A 206 -7.36 17.25 3.70
CA ASP A 206 -8.61 16.98 3.00
C ASP A 206 -8.76 15.50 2.66
N THR A 207 -7.67 14.85 2.24
CA THR A 207 -7.62 13.40 2.00
C THR A 207 -7.93 12.63 3.28
N LEU A 208 -7.24 12.93 4.38
CA LEU A 208 -7.43 12.22 5.65
C LEU A 208 -8.79 12.48 6.27
N SER A 209 -9.31 13.71 6.18
CA SER A 209 -10.67 14.03 6.61
C SER A 209 -11.71 13.25 5.80
N SER A 210 -11.48 13.06 4.51
CA SER A 210 -12.35 12.25 3.64
C SER A 210 -12.26 10.77 3.98
N LEU A 211 -11.07 10.26 4.29
CA LEU A 211 -10.86 8.89 4.76
C LEU A 211 -11.58 8.63 6.08
N CYS A 212 -11.49 9.55 7.05
CA CYS A 212 -12.24 9.49 8.30
C CYS A 212 -13.75 9.41 8.03
N LYS A 213 -14.29 10.28 7.17
CA LYS A 213 -15.72 10.27 6.81
C LYS A 213 -16.15 8.95 6.13
N LEU A 214 -15.29 8.39 5.28
CA LEU A 214 -15.55 7.11 4.60
C LEU A 214 -15.65 5.94 5.59
N VAL A 215 -14.72 5.84 6.54
CA VAL A 215 -14.74 4.82 7.59
C VAL A 215 -15.88 5.07 8.57
N TYR A 216 -16.14 6.34 8.93
CA TYR A 216 -17.28 6.73 9.77
C TYR A 216 -18.62 6.21 9.22
N ALA A 217 -18.82 6.35 7.91
CA ALA A 217 -20.03 5.86 7.24
C ALA A 217 -20.24 4.34 7.41
N GLN A 218 -19.19 3.56 7.68
CA GLN A 218 -19.30 2.11 7.89
C GLN A 218 -19.91 1.73 9.23
N PHE A 219 -19.83 2.57 10.27
CA PHE A 219 -20.47 2.27 11.56
C PHE A 219 -21.62 3.20 11.92
N ALA A 220 -21.63 4.43 11.40
CA ALA A 220 -22.68 5.42 11.65
C ALA A 220 -23.72 5.53 10.51
N GLY A 221 -23.38 5.05 9.30
CA GLY A 221 -24.25 5.07 8.12
C GLY A 221 -25.27 3.94 8.07
N SER A 222 -25.92 3.78 6.92
CA SER A 222 -26.95 2.74 6.71
C SER A 222 -26.39 1.32 6.86
N GLU A 223 -25.17 1.09 6.38
CA GLU A 223 -24.50 -0.21 6.46
C GLU A 223 -24.16 -0.55 7.91
N GLY A 224 -23.60 0.39 8.66
CA GLY A 224 -23.26 0.20 10.07
C GLY A 224 -24.43 -0.12 10.98
N LYS A 225 -25.61 0.46 10.71
CA LYS A 225 -26.84 0.18 11.46
C LYS A 225 -27.34 -1.26 11.27
N LYS A 226 -27.03 -1.88 10.13
CA LYS A 226 -27.44 -3.26 9.80
C LYS A 226 -26.32 -4.27 10.06
N ALA A 227 -25.10 -3.80 10.29
CA ALA A 227 -23.93 -4.62 10.47
C ALA A 227 -23.96 -5.41 11.78
N SER A 228 -23.31 -6.56 11.79
CA SER A 228 -23.06 -7.31 13.02
C SER A 228 -22.23 -6.50 14.00
N GLN A 229 -22.30 -6.84 15.29
CA GLN A 229 -21.54 -6.16 16.33
C GLN A 229 -20.03 -6.21 16.05
N GLU A 230 -19.51 -7.35 15.58
CA GLU A 230 -18.09 -7.53 15.23
C GLU A 230 -17.67 -6.62 14.07
N SER A 231 -18.54 -6.45 13.07
CA SER A 231 -18.27 -5.58 11.93
C SER A 231 -18.28 -4.10 12.35
N ARG A 232 -19.22 -3.72 13.23
CA ARG A 232 -19.25 -2.36 13.82
C ARG A 232 -17.99 -2.09 14.64
N PHE A 233 -17.55 -3.05 15.46
CA PHE A 233 -16.30 -2.92 16.19
C PHE A 233 -15.11 -2.79 15.24
N ALA A 234 -15.00 -3.63 14.21
CA ALA A 234 -13.91 -3.50 13.23
C ALA A 234 -13.86 -2.10 12.59
N ALA A 235 -15.01 -1.54 12.20
CA ALA A 235 -15.08 -0.20 11.62
C ALA A 235 -14.73 0.91 12.64
N ILE A 236 -15.18 0.79 13.90
CA ILE A 236 -14.82 1.73 14.98
C ILE A 236 -13.32 1.64 15.31
N THR A 237 -12.76 0.44 15.40
CA THR A 237 -11.32 0.21 15.55
C THR A 237 -10.53 0.83 14.42
N CYS A 238 -10.96 0.60 13.18
CA CYS A 238 -10.35 1.21 12.01
C CYS A 238 -10.30 2.74 12.17
N PHE A 239 -11.41 3.35 12.56
CA PHE A 239 -11.50 4.79 12.74
C PHE A 239 -10.55 5.31 13.82
N GLY A 240 -10.42 4.61 14.94
CA GLY A 240 -9.44 4.93 15.97
C GLY A 240 -7.99 4.82 15.48
N GLU A 241 -7.69 3.77 14.71
CA GLU A 241 -6.35 3.52 14.15
C GLU A 241 -5.91 4.58 13.13
N LEU A 242 -6.85 5.22 12.42
CA LEU A 242 -6.54 6.35 11.53
C LEU A 242 -5.89 7.55 12.27
N SER A 243 -6.00 7.61 13.60
CA SER A 243 -5.32 8.63 14.43
C SER A 243 -3.79 8.59 14.30
N LYS A 244 -3.24 7.46 13.84
CA LYS A 244 -1.81 7.24 13.55
C LYS A 244 -1.40 7.75 12.17
N CYS A 245 -2.20 8.60 11.53
CA CYS A 245 -1.95 9.16 10.19
C CYS A 245 -0.57 9.86 10.04
N GLY A 246 -0.14 10.02 8.79
CA GLY A 246 1.18 10.51 8.41
C GLY A 246 1.42 12.02 8.53
N ILE A 247 0.48 12.80 9.09
CA ILE A 247 0.63 14.26 9.19
C ILE A 247 1.74 14.63 10.17
N LYS A 248 2.75 15.35 9.66
CA LYS A 248 3.87 15.88 10.45
C LYS A 248 3.62 17.27 11.02
N GLN A 249 2.84 18.10 10.33
CA GLN A 249 2.58 19.49 10.74
C GLN A 249 1.47 19.56 11.79
N LYS A 250 1.79 20.16 12.95
CA LYS A 250 0.87 20.29 14.09
C LYS A 250 -0.51 20.86 13.73
N SER A 251 -0.56 22.00 13.02
CA SER A 251 -1.82 22.66 12.66
C SER A 251 -2.70 21.80 11.74
N ASN A 252 -2.10 21.04 10.83
CA ASN A 252 -2.83 20.13 9.95
C ASN A 252 -3.35 18.91 10.72
N LEU A 253 -2.55 18.39 11.66
CA LEU A 253 -2.97 17.28 12.52
C LEU A 253 -4.18 17.68 13.36
N ASP A 254 -4.12 18.85 14.02
CA ASP A 254 -5.23 19.35 14.84
C ASP A 254 -6.53 19.52 14.05
N ARG A 255 -6.45 19.94 12.77
CA ARG A 255 -7.61 20.03 11.87
C ARG A 255 -8.24 18.65 11.61
N VAL A 256 -7.44 17.64 11.30
CA VAL A 256 -7.94 16.26 11.08
C VAL A 256 -8.50 15.67 12.37
N VAL A 257 -7.80 15.83 13.50
CA VAL A 257 -8.25 15.37 14.81
C VAL A 257 -9.57 16.02 15.19
N THR A 258 -9.75 17.32 14.94
CA THR A 258 -11.02 18.03 15.17
C THR A 258 -12.17 17.44 14.35
N VAL A 259 -11.94 17.11 13.08
CA VAL A 259 -12.93 16.42 12.25
C VAL A 259 -13.30 15.06 12.85
N ALA A 260 -12.29 14.28 13.26
CA ALA A 260 -12.51 12.94 13.82
C ALA A 260 -13.28 12.97 15.15
N ILE A 261 -12.93 13.90 16.05
CA ILE A 261 -13.64 14.14 17.31
C ILE A 261 -15.10 14.45 17.03
N ASN A 262 -15.39 15.41 16.15
CA ASN A 262 -16.78 15.79 15.85
C ASN A 262 -17.61 14.62 15.31
N LEU A 263 -17.03 13.78 14.44
CA LEU A 263 -17.70 12.58 13.92
C LEU A 263 -18.01 11.56 15.04
N LEU A 264 -17.07 11.33 15.96
CA LEU A 264 -17.29 10.42 17.08
C LEU A 264 -18.34 10.96 18.06
N LEU A 265 -18.32 12.26 18.36
CA LEU A 265 -19.36 12.92 19.16
C LEU A 265 -20.74 12.77 18.51
N ASP A 266 -20.84 13.05 17.21
CA ASP A 266 -22.06 12.87 16.42
C ASP A 266 -22.66 11.46 16.54
N TYR A 267 -21.81 10.44 16.63
CA TYR A 267 -22.24 9.05 16.76
C TYR A 267 -22.59 8.69 18.21
N LEU A 268 -21.77 9.10 19.19
CA LEU A 268 -22.03 8.86 20.61
C LEU A 268 -23.35 9.49 21.09
N GLU A 269 -23.71 10.67 20.58
CA GLU A 269 -24.98 11.35 20.89
C GLU A 269 -26.24 10.56 20.45
N ARG A 270 -26.09 9.62 19.51
CA ARG A 270 -27.19 8.84 18.93
C ARG A 270 -27.18 7.36 19.32
N GLU A 271 -26.06 6.87 19.83
CA GLU A 271 -25.90 5.47 20.19
C GLU A 271 -26.57 5.19 21.54
N THR A 272 -27.23 4.04 21.65
CA THR A 272 -27.92 3.60 22.86
C THR A 272 -27.32 2.34 23.45
N TYR A 273 -26.49 1.61 22.70
CA TYR A 273 -25.88 0.37 23.17
C TYR A 273 -24.58 0.64 23.93
N GLU A 274 -24.61 0.38 25.24
CA GLU A 274 -23.54 0.73 26.19
C GLU A 274 -22.15 0.23 25.78
N GLU A 275 -22.03 -1.02 25.33
CA GLU A 275 -20.73 -1.58 24.95
C GLU A 275 -20.11 -0.83 23.76
N ILE A 276 -20.93 -0.43 22.79
CA ILE A 276 -20.48 0.35 21.62
C ILE A 276 -20.16 1.78 22.02
N ILE A 277 -20.91 2.37 22.95
CA ILE A 277 -20.62 3.70 23.53
C ILE A 277 -19.24 3.68 24.18
N ILE A 278 -18.99 2.72 25.09
CA ILE A 278 -17.70 2.56 25.77
C ILE A 278 -16.59 2.34 24.76
N TYR A 279 -16.80 1.47 23.77
CA TYR A 279 -15.79 1.16 22.76
C TYR A 279 -15.44 2.39 21.90
N THR A 280 -16.45 3.15 21.50
CA THR A 280 -16.29 4.38 20.71
C THR A 280 -15.59 5.47 21.52
N ALA A 281 -15.93 5.62 22.79
CA ALA A 281 -15.28 6.58 23.68
C ALA A 281 -13.78 6.30 23.86
N LYS A 282 -13.36 5.03 23.88
CA LYS A 282 -11.93 4.67 23.86
C LYS A 282 -11.24 5.16 22.59
N GLN A 283 -11.90 5.06 21.43
CA GLN A 283 -11.33 5.60 20.18
C GLN A 283 -11.28 7.13 20.22
N LEU A 284 -12.30 7.79 20.79
CA LEU A 284 -12.34 9.24 20.98
C LEU A 284 -11.16 9.70 21.85
N ALA A 285 -10.90 9.03 22.97
CA ALA A 285 -9.74 9.31 23.81
C ALA A 285 -8.43 9.21 23.02
N GLY A 286 -8.28 8.15 22.20
CA GLY A 286 -7.12 7.99 21.30
C GLY A 286 -6.92 9.17 20.36
N TRP A 287 -8.00 9.72 19.78
CA TRP A 287 -7.94 10.92 18.95
C TRP A 287 -7.59 12.17 19.76
N ILE A 288 -8.14 12.34 20.96
CA ILE A 288 -7.83 13.47 21.84
C ILE A 288 -6.36 13.49 22.23
N HIS A 289 -5.73 12.34 22.50
CA HIS A 289 -4.28 12.24 22.76
C HIS A 289 -3.39 12.73 21.61
N ARG A 290 -3.92 12.75 20.39
CA ARG A 290 -3.18 13.27 19.22
C ARG A 290 -3.24 14.78 19.11
N LEU A 291 -4.23 15.41 19.73
CA LEU A 291 -4.42 16.85 19.68
C LEU A 291 -3.27 17.56 20.40
N LYS A 292 -2.76 18.62 19.79
CA LYS A 292 -1.69 19.45 20.35
C LYS A 292 -2.18 20.84 20.79
N SER A 293 -3.46 21.09 20.59
CA SER A 293 -4.22 22.25 21.06
C SER A 293 -5.32 21.80 22.02
N SER A 294 -6.09 22.75 22.56
CA SER A 294 -7.25 22.43 23.38
C SER A 294 -8.34 21.72 22.56
N PRO A 295 -9.05 20.74 23.14
CA PRO A 295 -10.22 20.13 22.51
C PRO A 295 -11.26 21.17 22.06
N PRO A 296 -12.05 20.90 21.00
CA PRO A 296 -13.12 21.79 20.56
C PRO A 296 -14.18 22.01 21.66
N ASP A 297 -14.80 23.19 21.71
CA ASP A 297 -15.87 23.50 22.69
C ASP A 297 -17.00 22.46 22.72
N ARG A 298 -17.30 21.87 21.56
CA ARG A 298 -18.28 20.80 21.43
C ARG A 298 -17.95 19.61 22.34
N PHE A 299 -16.68 19.24 22.46
CA PHE A 299 -16.26 18.16 23.35
C PHE A 299 -16.58 18.49 24.80
N PHE A 300 -16.26 19.70 25.28
CA PHE A 300 -16.57 20.12 26.64
C PHE A 300 -18.08 20.18 26.89
N ASN A 301 -18.87 20.64 25.91
CA ASN A 301 -20.33 20.63 26.02
C ASN A 301 -20.90 19.22 26.08
N PHE A 302 -20.35 18.30 25.30
CA PHE A 302 -20.74 16.89 25.33
C PHE A 302 -20.47 16.23 26.68
N ILE A 303 -19.29 16.44 27.27
CA ILE A 303 -18.95 15.90 28.61
C ILE A 303 -19.97 16.37 29.67
N LYS A 304 -20.38 17.64 29.65
CA LYS A 304 -21.39 18.18 30.58
C LYS A 304 -22.75 17.48 30.48
N VAL A 305 -23.10 16.96 29.30
CA VAL A 305 -24.40 16.32 29.04
C VAL A 305 -24.36 14.82 29.38
N ILE A 306 -23.19 14.19 29.35
CA ILE A 306 -23.02 12.74 29.53
C ILE A 306 -23.01 12.24 30.99
N HIS A 307 -23.30 13.12 31.96
CA HIS A 307 -23.36 12.81 33.41
C HIS A 307 -24.09 11.51 33.81
N PHE A 308 -24.93 10.94 32.94
CA PHE A 308 -25.62 9.66 33.14
C PHE A 308 -24.75 8.41 32.92
N LEU A 309 -23.55 8.52 32.34
CA LEU A 309 -22.60 7.42 32.12
C LEU A 309 -21.36 7.62 33.00
N GLN A 310 -21.55 7.53 34.33
CA GLN A 310 -20.51 7.83 35.32
C GLN A 310 -19.14 7.16 35.07
N PRO A 311 -19.04 5.90 34.60
CA PRO A 311 -17.73 5.31 34.28
C PRO A 311 -17.05 5.95 33.06
N LEU A 312 -17.83 6.43 32.08
CA LEU A 312 -17.35 7.02 30.84
C LEU A 312 -16.84 8.45 31.06
N GLU A 313 -17.57 9.22 31.87
CA GLU A 313 -17.21 10.58 32.25
C GLU A 313 -15.86 10.60 32.97
N VAL A 314 -15.67 9.73 33.97
CA VAL A 314 -14.40 9.62 34.70
C VAL A 314 -13.26 9.22 33.77
N TYR A 315 -13.50 8.25 32.87
CA TYR A 315 -12.49 7.80 31.90
C TYR A 315 -12.06 8.93 30.94
N LEU A 316 -13.01 9.62 30.30
CA LEU A 316 -12.69 10.69 29.35
C LEU A 316 -12.08 11.91 30.03
N CYS A 317 -12.55 12.29 31.23
CA CYS A 317 -11.96 13.37 32.00
C CYS A 317 -10.51 13.06 32.40
N TYR A 318 -10.21 11.81 32.79
CA TYR A 318 -8.84 11.38 33.09
C TYR A 318 -7.93 11.49 31.86
N GLU A 319 -8.36 10.99 30.71
CA GLU A 319 -7.55 11.03 29.47
C GLU A 319 -7.33 12.45 28.92
N VAL A 320 -8.26 13.38 29.17
CA VAL A 320 -8.06 14.80 28.84
C VAL A 320 -7.05 15.45 29.78
N SER A 321 -7.12 15.12 31.08
CA SER A 321 -6.25 15.70 32.12
C SER A 321 -4.78 15.32 31.95
N THR A 322 -4.48 14.17 31.35
CA THR A 322 -3.11 13.72 31.08
C THR A 322 -2.48 14.37 29.84
N ASN A 323 -3.26 15.06 29.00
CA ASN A 323 -2.80 15.72 27.78
C ASN A 323 -2.58 17.24 27.90
N LEU A 324 -3.20 17.88 28.90
CA LEU A 324 -3.04 19.31 29.20
C LEU A 324 -1.80 19.56 30.07
#